data_AF-A0AAW1NYB0-F1
#
_entry.id   AF-A0AAW1NYB0-F1
#
_cell.length_a   1.000
_cell.length_b   1.000
_cell.length_c   1.000
_cell.angle_alpha   90.00
_cell.angle_beta   90.00
_cell.angle_gamma   90.00
#
_symmetry.space_group_name_H-M   'P 1'
#
loop_
_entity.id
_entity.type
_entity.pdbx_description
1 polymer ?
#
loop_
_entity_poly.entity_id
_entity_poly.type
_entity_poly.pdbx_seq_one_letter_code
_entity_poly.pdbx_strand_id
1 'polypeptide(L)'
;MKAFEASRVAAGLPQRLRFPVPLVSGVIEKRPNRFVMECHLDGQQESVRCHVPVTGKVAGLSYKDMQGLQLPCLLSTPSNVANRKTQYTVEALALEPQGQVNTWYGINQSASTRYIGHFLSAGAIPEIVADAGQLVAERKVGKSTRIDFVYAQRDLIEVKTPLAAIPLHTSTNPLVQQMLHSRQSGKQSKGSHPSRLTRHLGVMVDELEQQRLILDSAAALDQGTSTSCGQQPRSILVQSYMYDAPAFRRPTTFPTSLIGLAVERARLAGVELWQVNMALDPEGVTLLKYFPIAEFGGAPVAQ
;
A
#
# COMPACT_ATOMS: atom_id res chain seq x y z
N MET A 1 22.91 -2.87 19.04
CA MET A 1 22.10 -3.12 17.83
C MET A 1 21.35 -4.42 18.01
N LYS A 2 20.04 -4.38 18.28
CA LYS A 2 19.20 -5.58 18.19
C LYS A 2 18.73 -5.67 16.74
N ALA A 3 19.02 -6.80 16.08
CA ALA A 3 18.33 -7.14 14.85
C ALA A 3 16.83 -7.18 15.18
N PHE A 4 16.04 -6.33 14.56
CA PHE A 4 14.58 -6.43 14.65
C PHE A 4 14.18 -7.67 13.85
N GLU A 5 13.90 -8.77 14.54
CA GLU A 5 13.17 -9.89 13.94
C GLU A 5 11.80 -9.36 13.50
N ALA A 6 11.38 -9.69 12.27
CA ALA A 6 10.03 -9.36 11.83
C ALA A 6 9.03 -9.94 12.83
N SER A 7 8.14 -9.11 13.38
CA SER A 7 7.02 -9.61 14.18
C SER A 7 6.20 -10.54 13.27
N ARG A 8 6.38 -11.85 13.47
CA ARG A 8 5.44 -12.84 12.95
C ARG A 8 4.17 -12.64 13.77
N VAL A 9 3.02 -12.58 13.09
CA VAL A 9 1.70 -12.56 13.74
C VAL A 9 1.74 -13.63 14.84
N ALA A 10 1.54 -13.22 16.09
CA ALA A 10 1.65 -14.10 17.26
C ALA A 10 0.85 -15.39 17.01
N ALA A 11 1.35 -16.53 17.48
CA ALA A 11 0.73 -17.84 17.32
C ALA A 11 -0.72 -17.84 17.84
N GLY A 12 -1.62 -17.60 16.90
CA GLY A 12 -3.04 -17.37 17.01
C GLY A 12 -3.55 -17.31 15.57
N LEU A 13 -4.82 -17.68 15.33
CA LEU A 13 -5.39 -17.86 13.99
C LEU A 13 -4.90 -16.79 13.00
N PRO A 14 -4.49 -17.16 11.76
CA PRO A 14 -4.09 -16.19 10.77
C PRO A 14 -5.17 -15.12 10.66
N GLN A 15 -4.80 -13.88 10.97
CA GLN A 15 -5.71 -12.76 10.93
C GLN A 15 -6.11 -12.57 9.47
N ARG A 16 -7.34 -12.98 9.16
CA ARG A 16 -7.85 -13.09 7.80
C ARG A 16 -9.15 -12.34 7.69
N LEU A 17 -9.18 -11.39 6.76
CA LEU A 17 -10.41 -10.80 6.26
C LEU A 17 -10.98 -11.74 5.20
N ARG A 18 -12.19 -12.25 5.43
CA ARG A 18 -12.94 -12.99 4.39
C ARG A 18 -13.75 -12.02 3.55
N PHE A 19 -13.73 -12.21 2.23
CA PHE A 19 -14.67 -11.50 1.39
C PHE A 19 -16.07 -12.07 1.59
N PRO A 20 -17.11 -11.22 1.57
CA PRO A 20 -18.49 -11.70 1.68
C PRO A 20 -18.90 -12.56 0.48
N VAL A 21 -18.28 -12.30 -0.68
CA VAL A 21 -18.43 -13.08 -1.91
C VAL A 21 -17.02 -13.29 -2.48
N PRO A 22 -16.67 -14.51 -2.91
CA PRO A 22 -15.38 -14.76 -3.57
C PRO A 22 -15.17 -13.88 -4.80
N LEU A 23 -13.92 -13.51 -5.05
CA LEU A 23 -13.54 -12.78 -6.24
C LEU A 23 -13.67 -13.66 -7.48
N VAL A 24 -14.13 -13.05 -8.57
CA VAL A 24 -14.28 -13.72 -9.86
C VAL A 24 -12.95 -13.66 -10.61
N SER A 25 -12.54 -14.79 -11.20
CA SER A 25 -11.34 -14.84 -12.04
C SER A 25 -11.62 -14.40 -13.47
N GLY A 26 -10.63 -13.79 -14.11
CA GLY A 26 -10.66 -13.45 -15.51
C GLY A 26 -9.28 -13.10 -16.05
N VAL A 27 -9.21 -12.65 -17.30
CA VAL A 27 -7.97 -12.26 -17.97
C VAL A 27 -8.10 -10.83 -18.49
N ILE A 28 -7.10 -10.00 -18.23
CA ILE A 28 -7.03 -8.63 -18.72
C ILE A 28 -6.67 -8.67 -20.21
N GLU A 29 -7.62 -8.30 -21.07
CA GLU A 29 -7.38 -8.17 -22.51
C GLU A 29 -6.73 -6.83 -22.83
N LYS A 30 -7.32 -5.75 -22.28
CA LYS A 30 -6.95 -4.37 -22.60
C LYS A 30 -7.05 -3.47 -21.37
N ARG A 31 -6.25 -2.40 -21.37
CA ARG A 31 -6.35 -1.30 -20.41
C ARG A 31 -6.48 0.02 -21.16
N PRO A 32 -7.69 0.35 -21.69
CA PRO A 32 -7.87 1.49 -22.59
C PRO A 32 -7.46 2.83 -21.97
N ASN A 33 -7.55 2.97 -20.64
CA ASN A 33 -7.08 4.15 -19.92
C ASN A 33 -6.70 3.81 -18.47
N ARG A 34 -6.28 4.81 -17.68
CA ARG A 34 -5.81 4.59 -16.31
C ARG A 34 -6.87 4.04 -15.33
N PHE A 35 -8.15 4.20 -15.63
CA PHE A 35 -9.28 3.89 -14.74
C PHE A 35 -10.09 2.65 -15.15
N VAL A 36 -9.80 2.05 -16.31
CA VAL A 36 -10.59 0.96 -16.89
C VAL A 36 -9.68 -0.13 -17.44
N MET A 37 -10.02 -1.37 -17.13
CA MET A 37 -9.55 -2.58 -17.82
C MET A 37 -10.76 -3.26 -18.48
N GLU A 38 -10.53 -3.87 -19.62
CA GLU A 38 -11.45 -4.80 -20.27
C GLU A 38 -10.94 -6.20 -19.95
N CYS A 39 -11.81 -6.99 -19.30
CA CYS A 39 -11.46 -8.31 -18.80
C CYS A 39 -12.40 -9.35 -19.41
N HIS A 40 -11.84 -10.46 -19.86
CA HIS A 40 -12.59 -11.64 -20.22
C HIS A 40 -12.82 -12.49 -18.97
N LEU A 41 -14.08 -12.81 -18.68
CA LEU A 41 -14.48 -13.63 -17.54
C LEU A 41 -14.74 -15.05 -18.01
N ASP A 42 -14.33 -16.05 -17.21
CA ASP A 42 -14.60 -17.45 -17.53
C ASP A 42 -16.11 -17.67 -17.69
N GLY A 43 -16.52 -18.23 -18.84
CA GLY A 43 -17.92 -18.50 -19.17
C GLY A 43 -18.70 -17.32 -19.78
N GLN A 44 -18.07 -16.17 -20.03
CA GLN A 44 -18.70 -15.06 -20.76
C GLN A 44 -18.14 -14.97 -22.19
N GLN A 45 -19.00 -14.63 -23.16
CA GLN A 45 -18.57 -14.47 -24.56
C GLN A 45 -17.87 -13.13 -24.83
N GLU A 46 -18.30 -12.07 -24.13
CA GLU A 46 -17.78 -10.72 -24.34
C GLU A 46 -16.95 -10.25 -23.14
N SER A 47 -15.98 -9.37 -23.39
CA SER A 47 -15.23 -8.75 -22.31
C SER A 47 -16.03 -7.66 -21.60
N VAL A 48 -15.81 -7.58 -20.29
CA VAL A 48 -16.51 -6.63 -19.41
C VAL A 48 -15.59 -5.48 -19.00
N ARG A 49 -16.19 -4.30 -18.85
CA ARG A 49 -15.47 -3.11 -18.39
C ARG A 49 -15.39 -3.09 -16.86
N CYS A 50 -14.17 -3.16 -16.37
CA CYS A 50 -13.83 -3.20 -14.96
C CYS A 50 -13.18 -1.88 -14.53
N HIS A 51 -13.58 -1.36 -13.37
CA HIS A 51 -12.92 -0.22 -12.77
C HIS A 51 -11.53 -0.61 -12.23
N VAL A 52 -10.53 0.23 -12.47
CA VAL A 52 -9.18 0.10 -11.92
C VAL A 52 -8.95 1.22 -10.90
N PRO A 53 -9.02 0.93 -9.60
CA PRO A 53 -8.82 1.92 -8.53
C PRO A 53 -7.32 2.16 -8.25
N VAL A 54 -6.61 2.58 -9.30
CA VAL A 54 -5.18 2.88 -9.28
C VAL A 54 -4.93 4.25 -9.90
N THR A 55 -4.20 5.12 -9.21
CA THR A 55 -3.91 6.48 -9.72
C THR A 55 -2.71 6.55 -10.66
N GLY A 56 -1.96 5.46 -10.84
CA GLY A 56 -0.71 5.43 -11.60
C GLY A 56 -0.43 4.12 -12.34
N LYS A 57 0.86 3.81 -12.48
CA LYS A 57 1.36 2.57 -13.08
C LYS A 57 1.11 1.37 -12.16
N VAL A 58 0.92 0.20 -12.74
CA VAL A 58 0.80 -1.08 -12.03
C VAL A 58 1.98 -1.94 -12.44
N ALA A 59 2.78 -2.44 -11.49
CA ALA A 59 4.03 -3.16 -11.78
C ALA A 59 5.00 -2.37 -12.69
N GLY A 60 5.02 -1.04 -12.56
CA GLY A 60 5.82 -0.17 -13.44
C GLY A 60 5.28 -0.04 -14.87
N LEU A 61 4.14 -0.67 -15.17
CA LEU A 61 3.45 -0.61 -16.46
C LEU A 61 2.42 0.52 -16.49
N SER A 62 2.50 1.35 -17.53
CA SER A 62 1.43 2.26 -17.91
C SER A 62 0.27 1.49 -18.55
N TYR A 63 -0.88 2.14 -18.72
CA TYR A 63 -2.02 1.53 -19.40
C TYR A 63 -1.72 1.14 -20.85
N LYS A 64 -0.78 1.83 -21.52
CA LYS A 64 -0.32 1.47 -22.87
C LYS A 64 0.53 0.21 -22.88
N ASP A 65 1.37 0.03 -21.85
CA ASP A 65 2.25 -1.13 -21.75
C ASP A 65 1.49 -2.43 -21.45
N MET A 66 0.32 -2.32 -20.80
CA MET A 66 -0.50 -3.47 -20.41
C MET A 66 -1.38 -4.04 -21.53
N GLN A 67 -1.39 -3.41 -22.71
CA GLN A 67 -2.26 -3.84 -23.81
C GLN A 67 -1.81 -5.20 -24.34
N GLY A 68 -2.72 -6.17 -24.39
CA GLY A 68 -2.46 -7.49 -24.97
C GLY A 68 -1.54 -8.39 -24.13
N LEU A 69 -1.20 -8.04 -22.88
CA LEU A 69 -0.36 -8.90 -22.03
C LEU A 69 -1.10 -10.12 -21.47
N GLN A 70 -2.44 -10.16 -21.57
CA GLN A 70 -3.28 -11.28 -21.14
C GLN A 70 -2.96 -11.74 -19.71
N LEU A 71 -2.88 -10.77 -18.79
CA LEU A 71 -2.58 -11.05 -17.39
C LEU A 71 -3.84 -11.57 -16.67
N PRO A 72 -3.77 -12.69 -15.93
CA PRO A 72 -4.87 -13.11 -15.07
C PRO A 72 -5.20 -12.04 -14.03
N CYS A 73 -6.46 -11.93 -13.65
CA CYS A 73 -6.94 -10.97 -12.66
C CYS A 73 -8.05 -11.54 -11.79
N LEU A 74 -8.25 -10.89 -10.64
CA LEU A 74 -9.36 -11.12 -9.72
C LEU A 74 -10.23 -9.87 -9.63
N LEU A 75 -11.53 -10.07 -9.70
CA LEU A 75 -12.54 -9.03 -9.82
C LEU A 75 -13.56 -9.12 -8.69
N SER A 76 -13.92 -7.98 -8.12
CA SER A 76 -15.06 -7.89 -7.19
C SER A 76 -16.29 -7.31 -7.89
N THR A 77 -17.47 -7.78 -7.49
CA THR A 77 -18.75 -7.14 -7.81
C THR A 77 -19.02 -6.04 -6.79
N PRO A 78 -19.18 -4.77 -7.21
CA PRO A 78 -19.51 -3.69 -6.28
C PRO A 78 -20.95 -3.82 -5.77
N SER A 79 -21.19 -3.44 -4.52
CA SER A 79 -22.52 -3.52 -3.89
C SER A 79 -23.59 -2.61 -4.51
N ASN A 80 -23.19 -1.55 -5.23
CA ASN A 80 -24.10 -0.62 -5.91
C ASN A 80 -23.83 -0.60 -7.43
N VAL A 81 -24.16 -1.70 -8.11
CA VAL A 81 -23.96 -1.85 -9.57
C VAL A 81 -24.84 -0.88 -10.36
N ALA A 82 -26.06 -0.61 -9.90
CA ALA A 82 -27.07 0.18 -10.63
C ALA A 82 -26.61 1.61 -10.99
N ASN A 83 -25.74 2.22 -10.17
CA ASN A 83 -25.26 3.58 -10.38
C ASN A 83 -23.87 3.65 -11.04
N ARG A 84 -23.29 2.51 -11.42
CA ARG A 84 -21.91 2.44 -11.93
C ARG A 84 -21.88 2.14 -13.42
N LYS A 85 -20.98 2.84 -14.13
CA LYS A 85 -20.65 2.56 -15.54
C LYS A 85 -19.83 1.27 -15.74
N THR A 86 -19.34 0.67 -14.66
CA THR A 86 -18.49 -0.53 -14.66
C THR A 86 -19.11 -1.57 -13.75
N GLN A 87 -19.19 -2.80 -14.24
CA GLN A 87 -19.86 -3.90 -13.53
C GLN A 87 -18.96 -4.54 -12.46
N TYR A 88 -17.65 -4.44 -12.63
CA TYR A 88 -16.66 -5.05 -11.76
C TYR A 88 -15.58 -4.05 -11.35
N THR A 89 -14.83 -4.38 -10.30
CA THR A 89 -13.60 -3.67 -9.90
C THR A 89 -12.44 -4.66 -9.90
N VAL A 90 -11.30 -4.28 -10.49
CA VAL A 90 -10.10 -5.11 -10.48
C VAL A 90 -9.43 -5.01 -9.11
N GLU A 91 -9.34 -6.13 -8.42
CA GLU A 91 -8.76 -6.22 -7.08
C GLU A 91 -7.29 -6.62 -7.13
N ALA A 92 -6.94 -7.59 -7.97
CA ALA A 92 -5.58 -8.12 -8.11
C ALA A 92 -5.29 -8.57 -9.54
N LEU A 93 -4.00 -8.74 -9.85
CA LEU A 93 -3.52 -9.40 -11.06
C LEU A 93 -2.41 -10.39 -10.74
N ALA A 94 -2.17 -11.34 -11.64
CA ALA A 94 -1.00 -12.21 -11.61
C ALA A 94 0.01 -11.78 -12.68
N LEU A 95 1.28 -12.14 -12.49
CA LEU A 95 2.33 -11.90 -13.48
C LEU A 95 2.61 -13.14 -14.32
N GLU A 96 2.16 -14.30 -13.87
CA GLU A 96 2.23 -15.59 -14.51
C GLU A 96 1.05 -15.76 -15.50
N PRO A 97 1.17 -16.64 -16.51
CA PRO A 97 0.04 -16.94 -17.38
C PRO A 97 -1.10 -17.65 -16.63
N GLN A 98 -2.32 -17.61 -17.21
CA GLN A 98 -3.47 -18.32 -16.66
C GLN A 98 -3.16 -19.82 -16.49
N GLY A 99 -3.64 -20.41 -15.39
CA GLY A 99 -3.35 -21.80 -15.02
C GLY A 99 -1.98 -22.02 -14.33
N GLN A 100 -1.12 -21.01 -14.25
CA GLN A 100 0.18 -21.08 -13.56
C GLN A 100 0.33 -20.02 -12.46
N VAL A 101 -0.78 -19.39 -12.06
CA VAL A 101 -0.77 -18.33 -11.07
C VAL A 101 -0.33 -18.87 -9.71
N ASN A 102 0.78 -18.35 -9.21
CA ASN A 102 1.30 -18.66 -7.87
C ASN A 102 1.04 -17.53 -6.86
N THR A 103 0.91 -16.29 -7.35
CA THR A 103 0.84 -15.08 -6.53
C THR A 103 -0.16 -14.12 -7.15
N TRP A 104 -1.11 -13.67 -6.34
CA TRP A 104 -1.95 -12.53 -6.68
C TRP A 104 -1.35 -11.26 -6.10
N TYR A 105 -1.11 -10.28 -6.97
CA TYR A 105 -0.67 -8.95 -6.59
C TYR A 105 -1.90 -8.05 -6.48
N GLY A 106 -2.33 -7.75 -5.25
CA GLY A 106 -3.40 -6.79 -5.04
C GLY A 106 -3.01 -5.41 -5.59
N ILE A 107 -3.93 -4.80 -6.35
CA ILE A 107 -3.72 -3.49 -6.97
C ILE A 107 -4.69 -2.42 -6.46
N ASN A 108 -5.79 -2.83 -5.83
CA ASN A 108 -6.81 -1.88 -5.38
C ASN A 108 -6.34 -1.06 -4.17
N GLN A 109 -5.97 0.20 -4.42
CA GLN A 109 -5.42 1.09 -3.38
C GLN A 109 -6.47 1.45 -2.33
N SER A 110 -7.74 1.58 -2.71
CA SER A 110 -8.83 1.84 -1.76
C SER A 110 -9.13 0.61 -0.90
N ALA A 111 -9.01 -0.60 -1.46
CA ALA A 111 -9.17 -1.83 -0.69
C ALA A 111 -8.01 -2.04 0.28
N SER A 112 -6.78 -1.74 -0.15
CA SER A 112 -5.59 -1.77 0.70
C SER A 112 -5.79 -1.01 2.01
N THR A 113 -6.28 0.23 1.95
CA THR A 113 -6.60 1.01 3.16
C THR A 113 -7.64 0.29 4.03
N ARG A 114 -8.71 -0.27 3.44
CA ARG A 114 -9.71 -1.04 4.21
C ARG A 114 -9.14 -2.28 4.87
N TYR A 115 -8.25 -3.02 4.20
CA TYR A 115 -7.62 -4.22 4.76
C TYR A 115 -6.72 -3.86 5.95
N ILE A 116 -5.91 -2.81 5.82
CA ILE A 116 -5.12 -2.29 6.94
C ILE A 116 -6.03 -1.87 8.09
N GLY A 117 -7.09 -1.11 7.82
CA GLY A 117 -8.07 -0.72 8.83
C GLY A 117 -8.66 -1.91 9.58
N HIS A 118 -9.05 -2.97 8.86
CA HIS A 118 -9.54 -4.21 9.47
C HIS A 118 -8.50 -4.84 10.41
N PHE A 119 -7.24 -4.99 9.98
CA PHE A 119 -6.21 -5.61 10.81
C PHE A 119 -5.82 -4.75 12.01
N LEU A 120 -5.80 -3.42 11.88
CA LEU A 120 -5.63 -2.51 13.02
C LEU A 120 -6.77 -2.64 14.02
N SER A 121 -8.03 -2.62 13.54
CA SER A 121 -9.21 -2.76 14.40
C SER A 121 -9.37 -4.16 15.01
N ALA A 122 -8.77 -5.19 14.42
CA ALA A 122 -8.74 -6.54 14.98
C ALA A 122 -7.62 -6.75 16.01
N GLY A 123 -6.81 -5.71 16.29
CA GLY A 123 -5.65 -5.82 17.19
C GLY A 123 -4.51 -6.69 16.62
N ALA A 124 -4.50 -6.91 15.29
CA ALA A 124 -3.52 -7.78 14.63
C ALA A 124 -2.14 -7.14 14.43
N ILE A 125 -2.04 -5.82 14.66
CA ILE A 125 -0.81 -5.03 14.52
C ILE A 125 -0.63 -4.12 15.76
N PRO A 126 -0.45 -4.71 16.96
CA PRO A 126 -0.48 -3.98 18.23
C PRO A 126 0.62 -2.91 18.36
N GLU A 127 1.74 -3.05 17.65
CA GLU A 127 2.82 -2.06 17.63
C GLU A 127 2.46 -0.76 16.89
N ILE A 128 1.43 -0.79 16.03
CA ILE A 128 0.87 0.42 15.40
C ILE A 128 -0.33 0.90 16.21
N VAL A 129 -1.29 0.02 16.54
CA VAL A 129 -2.52 0.34 17.27
C VAL A 129 -2.72 -0.67 18.39
N ALA A 130 -2.57 -0.24 19.65
CA ALA A 130 -2.71 -1.11 20.81
C ALA A 130 -4.18 -1.31 21.23
N ASP A 131 -5.04 -0.30 21.07
CA ASP A 131 -6.47 -0.36 21.37
C ASP A 131 -7.32 0.02 20.15
N ALA A 132 -7.98 -0.97 19.55
CA ALA A 132 -8.84 -0.76 18.39
C ALA A 132 -9.98 0.25 18.62
N GLY A 133 -10.45 0.43 19.86
CA GLY A 133 -11.56 1.34 20.20
C GLY A 133 -11.25 2.81 19.98
N GLN A 134 -9.97 3.17 19.80
CA GLN A 134 -9.53 4.55 19.60
C GLN A 134 -9.13 4.86 18.16
N LEU A 135 -9.34 3.94 17.22
CA LEU A 135 -9.03 4.14 15.81
C LEU A 135 -10.20 4.77 15.06
N VAL A 136 -9.94 5.89 14.39
CA VAL A 136 -10.92 6.61 13.57
C VAL A 136 -10.41 6.67 12.13
N ALA A 137 -11.22 6.22 11.17
CA ALA A 137 -10.90 6.30 9.74
C ALA A 137 -11.22 7.68 9.15
N GLU A 138 -10.48 8.05 8.08
CA GLU A 138 -10.73 9.19 7.21
C GLU A 138 -10.90 10.55 7.92
N ARG A 139 -9.85 11.04 8.59
CA ARG A 139 -9.88 12.35 9.25
C ARG A 139 -9.25 13.43 8.39
N LYS A 140 -9.91 14.60 8.32
CA LYS A 140 -9.33 15.80 7.72
C LYS A 140 -8.25 16.36 8.66
N VAL A 141 -7.03 16.53 8.16
CA VAL A 141 -5.88 17.10 8.86
C VAL A 141 -5.35 18.29 8.06
N GLY A 142 -5.08 19.40 8.75
CA GLY A 142 -4.76 20.68 8.12
C GLY A 142 -5.88 21.22 7.21
N LYS A 143 -5.50 22.03 6.21
CA LYS A 143 -6.47 22.79 5.39
C LYS A 143 -7.32 21.91 4.46
N SER A 144 -6.73 20.86 3.87
CA SER A 144 -7.40 20.10 2.79
C SER A 144 -6.97 18.64 2.62
N THR A 145 -6.12 18.09 3.50
CA THR A 145 -5.65 16.71 3.39
C THR A 145 -6.52 15.80 4.26
N ARG A 146 -6.82 14.60 3.77
CA ARG A 146 -7.41 13.53 4.58
C ARG A 146 -6.35 12.47 4.80
N ILE A 147 -6.13 12.14 6.05
CA ILE A 147 -5.26 11.03 6.47
C ILE A 147 -6.14 9.79 6.65
N ASP A 148 -5.59 8.64 6.29
CA ASP A 148 -6.34 7.38 6.27
C ASP A 148 -6.88 6.99 7.65
N PHE A 149 -6.09 7.12 8.72
CA PHE A 149 -6.56 6.89 10.10
C PHE A 149 -5.94 7.85 11.12
N VAL A 150 -6.66 8.07 12.21
CA VAL A 150 -6.15 8.70 13.43
C VAL A 150 -6.42 7.79 14.63
N TYR A 151 -5.38 7.52 15.41
CA TYR A 151 -5.42 6.68 16.60
C TYR A 151 -5.26 7.53 17.87
N ALA A 152 -6.04 7.20 18.92
CA ALA A 152 -6.02 7.92 20.20
C ALA A 152 -6.22 9.45 20.05
N GLN A 153 -6.97 9.87 19.03
CA GLN A 153 -7.17 11.27 18.61
C GLN A 153 -5.91 12.05 18.22
N ARG A 154 -4.74 11.42 18.24
CA ARG A 154 -3.41 12.05 18.17
C ARG A 154 -2.57 11.48 17.02
N ASP A 155 -2.39 10.17 17.00
CA ASP A 155 -1.43 9.51 16.12
C ASP A 155 -1.97 9.43 14.70
N LEU A 156 -1.18 9.88 13.72
CA LEU A 156 -1.56 9.85 12.30
C LEU A 156 -1.07 8.56 11.64
N ILE A 157 -1.93 7.90 10.87
CA ILE A 157 -1.57 6.70 10.12
C ILE A 157 -2.02 6.86 8.66
N GLU A 158 -1.05 6.83 7.75
CA GLU A 158 -1.26 6.96 6.31
C GLU A 158 -0.84 5.67 5.59
N VAL A 159 -1.69 5.14 4.72
CA VAL A 159 -1.45 3.91 3.97
C VAL A 159 -1.03 4.22 2.55
N LYS A 160 0.01 3.54 2.07
CA LYS A 160 0.47 3.59 0.68
C LYS A 160 0.62 2.19 0.14
N THR A 161 0.25 2.00 -1.12
CA THR A 161 0.40 0.73 -1.84
C THR A 161 1.44 0.93 -2.95
N PRO A 162 2.70 0.48 -2.77
CA PRO A 162 3.79 0.70 -3.72
C PRO A 162 3.68 -0.16 -4.99
N LEU A 163 2.69 0.09 -5.85
CA LEU A 163 2.42 -0.76 -7.02
C LEU A 163 3.57 -0.85 -8.03
N ALA A 164 4.50 0.11 -8.03
CA ALA A 164 5.71 0.05 -8.85
C ALA A 164 6.72 -1.01 -8.37
N ALA A 165 6.60 -1.48 -7.13
CA ALA A 165 7.47 -2.49 -6.53
C ALA A 165 7.04 -3.94 -6.84
N ILE A 166 5.89 -4.14 -7.49
CA ILE A 166 5.48 -5.47 -7.99
C ILE A 166 6.59 -5.97 -8.96
N PRO A 167 7.14 -7.17 -8.73
CA PRO A 167 8.39 -7.62 -9.35
C PRO A 167 8.19 -8.11 -10.79
N LEU A 168 7.84 -7.20 -11.70
CA LEU A 168 7.53 -7.54 -13.09
C LEU A 168 8.61 -8.42 -13.80
N HIS A 169 9.88 -8.25 -13.43
CA HIS A 169 11.01 -8.99 -13.97
C HIS A 169 11.00 -10.50 -13.63
N THR A 170 10.23 -10.93 -12.63
CA THR A 170 10.09 -12.35 -12.27
C THR A 170 8.96 -13.04 -13.05
N SER A 171 8.26 -12.31 -13.92
CA SER A 171 7.15 -12.85 -14.70
C SER A 171 7.60 -14.00 -15.61
N THR A 172 6.88 -15.10 -15.55
CA THR A 172 7.01 -16.24 -16.48
C THR A 172 6.12 -16.11 -17.71
N ASN A 173 5.31 -15.04 -17.82
CA ASN A 173 4.42 -14.82 -18.96
C ASN A 173 5.24 -14.42 -20.21
N PRO A 174 5.18 -15.19 -21.31
CA PRO A 174 5.97 -14.91 -22.52
C PRO A 174 5.72 -13.51 -23.12
N LEU A 175 4.49 -12.99 -23.04
CA LEU A 175 4.14 -11.67 -23.56
C LEU A 175 4.76 -10.56 -22.72
N VAL A 176 4.80 -10.75 -21.40
CA VAL A 176 5.50 -9.84 -20.48
C VAL A 176 6.99 -9.87 -20.76
N GLN A 177 7.58 -11.07 -20.89
CA GLN A 177 9.01 -11.21 -21.19
C GLN A 177 9.36 -10.54 -22.52
N GLN A 178 8.62 -10.80 -23.60
CA GLN A 178 8.82 -10.17 -24.90
C GLN A 178 8.74 -8.63 -24.82
N MET A 179 7.75 -8.11 -24.07
CA MET A 179 7.60 -6.67 -23.85
C MET A 179 8.78 -6.09 -23.05
N LEU A 180 9.30 -6.79 -22.05
CA LEU A 180 10.48 -6.33 -21.29
C LEU A 180 11.73 -6.24 -22.19
N HIS A 181 11.95 -7.21 -23.07
CA HIS A 181 13.06 -7.19 -24.03
C HIS A 181 12.97 -5.99 -24.99
N SER A 182 11.78 -5.66 -25.49
CA SER A 182 11.61 -4.52 -26.41
C SER A 182 11.86 -3.17 -25.72
N ARG A 183 11.59 -3.05 -24.41
CA ARG A 183 11.78 -1.81 -23.64
C ARG A 183 13.23 -1.45 -23.32
N GLN A 184 14.13 -2.43 -23.29
CA GLN A 184 15.55 -2.17 -23.01
C GLN A 184 16.23 -1.27 -24.07
N SER A 185 15.54 -0.96 -25.17
CA SER A 185 15.96 -0.01 -26.20
C SER A 185 15.48 1.44 -26.04
N GLY A 186 14.63 1.75 -25.03
CA GLY A 186 13.93 3.04 -24.92
C GLY A 186 14.37 3.93 -23.76
N LYS A 187 14.54 5.25 -24.00
CA LYS A 187 14.77 6.26 -22.95
C LYS A 187 13.59 6.36 -21.97
N GLN A 188 13.89 6.36 -20.67
CA GLN A 188 12.92 6.67 -19.61
C GLN A 188 12.34 8.07 -19.77
N SER A 189 11.02 8.19 -19.71
CA SER A 189 10.33 9.48 -19.66
C SER A 189 10.36 10.08 -18.26
N LYS A 190 10.73 11.37 -18.18
CA LYS A 190 10.68 12.17 -16.96
C LYS A 190 9.22 12.52 -16.65
N GLY A 191 8.70 11.99 -15.54
CA GLY A 191 7.42 12.41 -14.98
C GLY A 191 7.63 13.48 -13.91
N SER A 192 7.09 14.67 -14.14
CA SER A 192 7.09 15.83 -13.24
C SER A 192 5.69 16.08 -12.69
N HIS A 193 5.56 16.10 -11.36
CA HIS A 193 4.68 16.91 -10.50
C HIS A 193 4.92 16.46 -9.04
N PRO A 194 4.78 17.33 -8.01
CA PRO A 194 4.81 16.87 -6.63
C PRO A 194 3.67 15.86 -6.45
N SER A 195 4.04 14.62 -6.16
CA SER A 195 3.09 13.54 -6.01
C SER A 195 2.13 13.86 -4.85
N ARG A 196 0.90 13.33 -4.89
CA ARG A 196 -0.03 13.36 -3.75
C ARG A 196 0.65 12.90 -2.45
N LEU A 197 1.57 11.94 -2.55
CA LEU A 197 2.40 11.47 -1.44
C LEU A 197 3.24 12.59 -0.82
N THR A 198 3.93 13.41 -1.62
CA THR A 198 4.72 14.54 -1.12
C THR A 198 3.88 15.51 -0.28
N ARG A 199 2.64 15.78 -0.69
CA ARG A 199 1.71 16.63 0.07
C ARG A 199 1.29 15.98 1.40
N HIS A 200 0.94 14.70 1.38
CA HIS A 200 0.52 13.98 2.58
C HIS A 200 1.66 13.90 3.60
N LEU A 201 2.89 13.60 3.15
CA LEU A 201 4.08 13.60 4.01
C LEU A 201 4.33 14.97 4.63
N GLY A 202 4.20 16.06 3.87
CA GLY A 202 4.33 17.42 4.42
C GLY A 202 3.34 17.66 5.56
N VAL A 203 2.06 17.31 5.37
CA VAL A 203 1.02 17.46 6.40
C VAL A 203 1.32 16.61 7.64
N MET A 204 1.81 15.38 7.45
CA MET A 204 2.18 14.51 8.58
C MET A 204 3.35 15.07 9.40
N VAL A 205 4.32 15.72 8.74
CA VAL A 205 5.45 16.39 9.41
C VAL A 205 4.96 17.61 10.17
N ASP A 206 4.22 18.49 9.49
CA ASP A 206 3.77 19.76 10.07
C ASP A 206 2.87 19.50 11.30
N GLU A 207 1.95 18.52 11.23
CA GLU A 207 1.12 18.13 12.37
C GLU A 207 1.93 17.51 13.52
N LEU A 208 2.91 16.65 13.21
CA LEU A 208 3.77 16.03 14.22
C LEU A 208 4.59 17.08 14.99
N GLU A 209 5.20 18.02 14.27
CA GLU A 209 5.97 19.12 14.87
C GLU A 209 5.06 20.03 15.72
N GLN A 210 3.86 20.36 15.23
CA GLN A 210 2.91 21.17 15.97
C GLN A 210 2.45 20.49 17.28
N GLN A 211 2.13 19.19 17.23
CA GLN A 211 1.71 18.43 18.42
C GLN A 211 2.84 18.34 19.46
N ARG A 212 4.09 18.16 19.03
CA ARG A 212 5.26 18.17 19.93
C ARG A 212 5.44 19.52 20.61
N LEU A 213 5.38 20.62 19.85
CA LEU A 213 5.49 21.97 20.39
C LEU A 213 4.41 22.26 21.45
N ILE A 214 3.17 21.81 21.22
CA ILE A 214 2.07 21.96 22.19
C ILE A 214 2.38 21.17 23.47
N LEU A 215 2.87 19.93 23.36
CA LEU A 215 3.22 19.10 24.51
C LEU A 215 4.38 19.69 25.32
N ASP A 216 5.44 20.15 24.64
CA ASP A 216 6.60 20.76 25.28
C ASP A 216 6.21 22.06 26.00
N SER A 217 5.32 22.86 25.38
CA SER A 217 4.78 24.08 26.00
C SER A 217 3.92 23.79 27.23
N ALA A 218 3.08 22.74 27.18
CA ALA A 218 2.27 22.31 28.32
C ALA A 218 3.15 21.80 29.48
N ALA A 219 4.19 21.02 29.18
CA ALA A 219 5.13 20.51 30.18
C ALA A 219 5.93 21.64 30.86
N ALA A 220 6.28 22.70 30.14
CA ALA A 220 7.00 23.86 30.70
C ALA A 220 6.14 24.68 31.68
N LEU A 221 4.81 24.63 31.55
CA LEU A 221 3.85 25.33 32.41
C LEU A 221 3.47 24.53 33.68
N ASP A 222 3.67 23.21 33.69
CA ASP A 222 3.27 22.29 34.77
C ASP A 222 4.42 21.96 35.76
N GLN A 223 5.19 22.97 36.19
CA GLN A 223 6.32 22.80 37.13
C GLN A 223 5.89 22.49 38.58
N GLY A 224 4.92 21.59 38.80
CA GLY A 224 4.37 21.34 40.14
C GLY A 224 3.82 19.94 40.43
N THR A 225 3.46 19.11 39.44
CA THR A 225 2.95 17.76 39.72
C THR A 225 3.47 16.73 38.75
N SER A 226 4.29 15.82 39.26
CA SER A 226 4.97 14.76 38.50
C SER A 226 4.02 13.64 38.06
N THR A 227 3.02 13.89 37.23
CA THR A 227 2.24 12.82 36.58
C THR A 227 1.44 13.30 35.36
N SER A 228 2.12 13.51 34.23
CA SER A 228 1.68 12.92 32.96
C SER A 228 2.82 12.97 31.94
N CYS A 229 3.63 11.90 31.89
CA CYS A 229 4.47 11.63 30.73
C CYS A 229 3.54 11.22 29.58
N GLY A 230 2.91 12.21 28.95
CA GLY A 230 2.12 12.00 27.75
C GLY A 230 3.05 11.43 26.69
N GLN A 231 2.73 10.23 26.19
CA GLN A 231 3.52 9.63 25.12
C GLN A 231 3.64 10.63 23.95
N GLN A 232 4.82 10.68 23.35
CA GLN A 232 5.06 11.52 22.18
C GLN A 232 4.11 11.12 21.03
N PRO A 233 3.57 12.08 20.27
CA PRO A 233 2.72 11.79 19.11
C PRO A 233 3.51 11.01 18.06
N ARG A 234 2.80 10.13 17.36
CA ARG A 234 3.36 9.33 16.28
C ARG A 234 2.72 9.72 14.95
N SER A 235 3.53 9.83 13.91
CA SER A 235 3.08 9.87 12.52
C SER A 235 3.65 8.67 11.81
N ILE A 236 2.80 7.84 11.20
CA ILE A 236 3.15 6.51 10.71
C ILE A 236 2.76 6.40 9.23
N LEU A 237 3.73 6.08 8.37
CA LEU A 237 3.48 5.72 6.98
C LEU A 237 3.57 4.20 6.80
N VAL A 238 2.46 3.57 6.46
CA VAL A 238 2.36 2.13 6.20
C VAL A 238 2.51 1.85 4.71
N GLN A 239 3.59 1.17 4.33
CA GLN A 239 3.75 0.53 3.02
C GLN A 239 3.04 -0.82 3.02
N SER A 240 1.84 -0.83 2.44
CA SER A 240 0.98 -1.99 2.31
C SER A 240 1.27 -2.74 1.01
N TYR A 241 1.78 -3.96 1.15
CA TYR A 241 2.00 -4.92 0.07
C TYR A 241 0.93 -6.00 0.14
N MET A 242 0.06 -6.06 -0.86
CA MET A 242 -0.94 -7.14 -1.01
C MET A 242 -0.34 -8.35 -1.74
N TYR A 243 0.89 -8.70 -1.37
CA TYR A 243 1.64 -9.91 -1.71
C TYR A 243 2.80 -10.06 -0.70
N ASP A 244 3.47 -11.21 -0.66
CA ASP A 244 4.62 -11.39 0.23
C ASP A 244 5.91 -10.74 -0.32
N ALA A 245 6.00 -9.41 -0.20
CA ALA A 245 7.18 -8.66 -0.58
C ALA A 245 8.39 -8.96 0.31
N PRO A 246 9.63 -8.94 -0.22
CA PRO A 246 10.81 -8.88 0.63
C PRO A 246 10.80 -7.59 1.48
N ALA A 247 11.58 -7.57 2.55
CA ALA A 247 11.76 -6.36 3.34
C ALA A 247 12.31 -5.22 2.47
N PHE A 248 11.62 -4.09 2.48
CA PHE A 248 12.02 -2.91 1.73
C PHE A 248 13.41 -2.45 2.19
N ARG A 249 14.34 -2.40 1.25
CA ARG A 249 15.69 -1.90 1.49
C ARG A 249 15.80 -0.48 0.94
N ARG A 250 16.27 0.44 1.77
CA ARG A 250 16.54 1.81 1.35
C ARG A 250 17.69 1.84 0.32
N PRO A 251 17.60 2.68 -0.72
CA PRO A 251 18.75 3.00 -1.55
C PRO A 251 19.89 3.52 -0.69
N THR A 252 21.12 3.12 -1.02
CA THR A 252 22.33 3.59 -0.32
C THR A 252 22.69 5.04 -0.67
N THR A 253 22.18 5.54 -1.80
CA THR A 253 22.39 6.91 -2.25
C THR A 253 21.29 7.83 -1.76
N PHE A 254 21.68 9.05 -1.36
CA PHE A 254 20.71 10.06 -0.96
C PHE A 254 19.75 10.36 -2.13
N PRO A 255 18.43 10.42 -1.88
CA PRO A 255 17.47 10.57 -2.95
C PRO A 255 17.57 11.96 -3.60
N THR A 256 17.62 11.98 -4.92
CA THR A 256 17.60 13.22 -5.72
C THR A 256 16.22 13.56 -6.26
N SER A 257 15.27 12.61 -6.18
CA SER A 257 13.88 12.84 -6.60
C SER A 257 13.09 13.61 -5.53
N LEU A 258 12.15 14.46 -5.95
CA LEU A 258 11.25 15.18 -5.03
C LEU A 258 10.52 14.27 -4.06
N ILE A 259 10.13 13.06 -4.50
CA ILE A 259 9.47 12.07 -3.66
C ILE A 259 10.43 11.55 -2.61
N GLY A 260 11.64 11.16 -3.01
CA GLY A 260 12.62 10.63 -2.07
C GLY A 260 13.08 11.70 -1.06
N LEU A 261 13.27 12.95 -1.50
CA LEU A 261 13.55 14.07 -0.58
C LEU A 261 12.42 14.29 0.44
N ALA A 262 11.15 14.18 0.02
CA ALA A 262 10.01 14.32 0.92
C ALA A 262 9.92 13.17 1.93
N VAL A 263 10.22 11.94 1.51
CA VAL A 263 10.28 10.77 2.40
C VAL A 263 11.40 10.93 3.41
N GLU A 264 12.59 11.38 2.99
CA GLU A 264 13.70 11.63 3.93
C GLU A 264 13.42 12.78 4.89
N ARG A 265 12.81 13.88 4.44
CA ARG A 265 12.35 14.95 5.34
C ARG A 265 11.39 14.39 6.39
N ALA A 266 10.39 13.61 5.96
CA ALA A 266 9.42 13.03 6.87
C ALA A 266 10.08 12.13 7.92
N ARG A 267 11.00 11.26 7.48
CA ARG A 267 11.76 10.40 8.38
C ARG A 267 12.59 11.20 9.38
N LEU A 268 13.33 12.21 8.93
CA LEU A 268 14.16 13.05 9.81
C LEU A 268 13.31 13.80 10.85
N ALA A 269 12.07 14.16 10.53
CA ALA A 269 11.11 14.73 11.48
C ALA A 269 10.54 13.70 12.47
N GLY A 270 10.80 12.41 12.27
CA GLY A 270 10.32 11.32 13.13
C GLY A 270 9.05 10.62 12.64
N VAL A 271 8.67 10.76 11.36
CA VAL A 271 7.63 9.92 10.77
C VAL A 271 8.16 8.49 10.68
N GLU A 272 7.46 7.56 11.32
CA GLU A 272 7.76 6.14 11.30
C GLU A 272 7.38 5.52 9.96
N LEU A 273 8.23 4.65 9.44
CA LEU A 273 7.96 3.89 8.22
C LEU A 273 7.73 2.43 8.58
N TRP A 274 6.61 1.88 8.17
CA TRP A 274 6.25 0.48 8.42
C TRP A 274 5.98 -0.25 7.11
N GLN A 275 6.29 -1.53 7.07
CA GLN A 275 5.89 -2.43 6.00
C GLN A 275 4.87 -3.42 6.55
N VAL A 276 3.80 -3.64 5.79
CA VAL A 276 2.77 -4.65 6.07
C VAL A 276 2.59 -5.48 4.81
N ASN A 277 2.77 -6.79 4.93
CA ASN A 277 2.54 -7.74 3.86
C ASN A 277 1.28 -8.55 4.12
N MET A 278 0.52 -8.76 3.06
CA MET A 278 -0.68 -9.58 3.04
C MET A 278 -0.64 -10.55 1.87
N ALA A 279 -1.27 -11.72 2.02
CA ALA A 279 -1.62 -12.58 0.90
C ALA A 279 -3.06 -12.31 0.49
N LEU A 280 -3.31 -12.15 -0.80
CA LEU A 280 -4.64 -12.07 -1.38
C LEU A 280 -4.92 -13.35 -2.16
N ASP A 281 -6.11 -13.90 -1.97
CA ASP A 281 -6.64 -15.00 -2.76
C ASP A 281 -8.12 -14.71 -3.11
N PRO A 282 -8.82 -15.57 -3.88
CA PRO A 282 -10.22 -15.31 -4.22
C PRO A 282 -11.17 -15.19 -3.02
N GLU A 283 -10.83 -15.77 -1.87
CA GLU A 283 -11.70 -15.87 -0.69
C GLU A 283 -11.43 -14.76 0.33
N GLY A 284 -10.29 -14.06 0.25
CA GLY A 284 -9.97 -13.02 1.20
C GLY A 284 -8.52 -12.52 1.18
N VAL A 285 -8.17 -11.84 2.28
CA VAL A 285 -6.85 -11.29 2.53
C VAL A 285 -6.35 -11.76 3.88
N THR A 286 -5.12 -12.26 3.93
CA THR A 286 -4.47 -12.76 5.14
C THR A 286 -3.27 -11.88 5.48
N LEU A 287 -3.19 -11.37 6.71
CA LEU A 287 -2.00 -10.68 7.19
C LEU A 287 -0.85 -11.69 7.34
N LEU A 288 0.29 -11.43 6.70
CA LEU A 288 1.44 -12.35 6.73
C LEU A 288 2.48 -11.90 7.75
N LYS A 289 2.95 -10.66 7.61
CA LYS A 289 4.01 -10.09 8.43
C LYS A 289 3.98 -8.57 8.37
N TYR A 290 4.49 -7.94 9.42
CA TYR A 290 4.68 -6.51 9.47
C TYR A 290 5.91 -6.18 10.30
N PHE A 291 6.56 -5.05 9.99
CA PHE A 291 7.76 -4.61 10.69
C PHE A 291 8.04 -3.14 10.42
N PRO A 292 8.71 -2.43 11.34
CA PRO A 292 9.25 -1.12 11.06
C PRO A 292 10.36 -1.24 10.00
N ILE A 293 10.39 -0.30 9.06
CA ILE A 293 11.44 -0.22 8.04
C ILE A 293 12.65 0.44 8.71
N ALA A 294 13.54 -0.40 9.22
CA ALA A 294 14.69 0.02 10.01
C ALA A 294 15.69 0.91 9.25
N GLU A 295 16.51 1.59 10.06
CA GLU A 295 17.90 2.03 9.82
C GLU A 295 18.63 1.20 8.75
N PHE A 296 19.50 1.79 7.92
CA PHE A 296 20.57 1.11 7.19
C PHE A 296 21.11 -0.22 7.80
N GLY A 297 21.54 -1.17 6.96
CA GLY A 297 22.63 -2.09 7.34
C GLY A 297 22.39 -3.61 7.34
N GLY A 298 21.64 -4.17 6.39
CA GLY A 298 21.73 -5.61 6.11
C GLY A 298 22.67 -5.87 4.92
N ALA A 299 23.76 -6.62 5.12
CA ALA A 299 24.60 -7.12 4.03
C ALA A 299 23.74 -7.81 2.95
N PRO A 300 24.20 -7.87 1.67
CA PRO A 300 23.55 -8.72 0.69
C PRO A 300 23.47 -10.14 1.26
N VAL A 301 22.25 -10.69 1.31
CA VAL A 301 22.11 -12.14 1.42
C VAL A 301 22.66 -12.63 0.10
N ALA A 302 23.79 -13.33 0.14
CA ALA A 302 24.37 -13.95 -1.04
C ALA A 302 23.25 -14.73 -1.76
N GLN A 303 23.11 -14.45 -3.05
CA GLN A 303 22.26 -15.23 -3.95
C GLN A 303 22.75 -16.67 -4.00
#